data_AF-A0A831RK92-F1
#
_entry.id   AF-A0A831RK92-F1
#
_cell.length_a   1.000
_cell.length_b   1.000
_cell.length_c   1.000
_cell.angle_alpha   90.00
_cell.angle_beta   90.00
_cell.angle_gamma   90.00
#
_symmetry.space_group_name_H-M   'P 1'
#
loop_
_entity.id
_entity.type
_entity.pdbx_description
1 polymer ?
#
loop_
_entity_poly.entity_id
_entity_poly.type
_entity_poly.pdbx_seq_one_letter_code
_entity_poly.pdbx_strand_id
1 'polypeptide(L)'
;SGTAHKALRINLDPESYGTVAEIGAGQETARWFFRVGGAAGTLAKAISAYDMVFSDSIYGSAQRYVSRQRLETMLDHEYGLLVERLNARRGDQTRFFAFADTVAAHSYKHHQDGHGWLGVRFQRRAQEPPSQIVLHVRLWDKENVQQQEALGIIGVNLIYGALYTHEAPAALLDSLVEDIAATRVEVDTVEFQGPAFEAVDNRLMALRLVRGGLTNAVMFTADGRVIQPADALYKKAVLVERGKFHPVTKADMDMLQAAHDRFLREPQIQGESVVVLLEMTLNSLTNGDGKGIDPCDFLERVDTIGTLGRTVLISNYGEYHRLAAYLFRYTHKMVGLAMRAASLKAVFDEKYYADLQGGILESFGRLFKNDLKIYVYPLPDPETGDPVTAKTLQVAPHLRHLYAYLLENDFIEGLEEVDPACLSISGREVLECIRGGDPAWERIVPEPVAALIKERGLFGHRG
;
A
#
# COMPACT_ATOMS: atom_id res chain seq x y z
N SER A 1 1.67 -7.45 29.67
CA SER A 1 1.78 -7.34 28.20
C SER A 1 3.17 -6.82 27.86
N GLY A 2 3.63 -7.04 26.63
CA GLY A 2 4.93 -6.56 26.15
C GLY A 2 5.79 -7.66 25.54
N THR A 3 6.76 -7.26 24.72
CA THR A 3 7.61 -8.10 23.86
C THR A 3 8.32 -9.20 24.65
N ALA A 4 8.89 -8.87 25.81
CA ALA A 4 9.54 -9.85 26.68
C ALA A 4 8.57 -10.93 27.17
N HIS A 5 7.32 -10.55 27.50
CA HIS A 5 6.31 -11.50 27.93
C HIS A 5 5.83 -12.39 26.77
N LYS A 6 5.69 -11.83 25.56
CA LYS A 6 5.37 -12.60 24.34
C LYS A 6 6.46 -13.63 24.06
N ALA A 7 7.73 -13.22 24.05
CA ALA A 7 8.87 -14.12 23.85
C ALA A 7 8.95 -15.21 24.92
N LEU A 8 8.77 -14.86 26.21
CA LEU A 8 8.78 -15.83 27.29
C LEU A 8 7.62 -16.82 27.20
N ARG A 9 6.42 -16.36 26.84
CA ARG A 9 5.26 -17.23 26.64
C ARG A 9 5.50 -18.25 25.54
N ILE A 10 6.08 -17.83 24.41
CA ILE A 10 6.47 -18.75 23.33
C ILE A 10 7.51 -19.76 23.87
N ASN A 11 8.53 -19.30 24.60
CA ASN A 11 9.57 -20.16 25.17
C ASN A 11 9.07 -21.23 26.14
N LEU A 12 7.96 -20.96 26.82
CA LEU A 12 7.35 -21.86 27.80
C LEU A 12 6.24 -22.74 27.22
N ASP A 13 5.90 -22.57 25.94
CA ASP A 13 4.89 -23.34 25.25
C ASP A 13 5.50 -24.63 24.67
N PRO A 14 5.23 -25.81 25.27
CA PRO A 14 5.83 -27.07 24.83
C PRO A 14 5.34 -27.51 23.45
N GLU A 15 4.24 -26.93 22.95
CA GLU A 15 3.67 -27.22 21.64
C GLU A 15 4.25 -26.33 20.54
N SER A 16 5.06 -25.31 20.84
CA SER A 16 5.60 -24.38 19.85
C SER A 16 7.11 -24.55 19.69
N TYR A 17 7.54 -24.95 18.49
CA TYR A 17 8.97 -25.19 18.21
C TYR A 17 9.36 -24.71 16.82
N GLY A 18 10.49 -24.03 16.67
CA GLY A 18 10.80 -23.38 15.41
C GLY A 18 12.24 -22.94 15.20
N THR A 19 12.44 -22.24 14.08
CA THR A 19 13.71 -21.64 13.70
C THR A 19 13.58 -20.13 13.51
N VAL A 20 14.69 -19.42 13.70
CA VAL A 20 14.82 -17.99 13.42
C VAL A 20 16.03 -17.80 12.51
N ALA A 21 15.81 -17.26 11.31
CA ALA A 21 16.86 -17.04 10.31
C ALA A 21 16.91 -15.58 9.87
N GLU A 22 18.03 -14.92 10.11
CA GLU A 22 18.13 -13.46 9.93
C GLU A 22 19.27 -13.15 8.94
N ILE A 23 19.03 -12.25 7.99
CA ILE A 23 20.06 -11.77 7.05
C ILE A 23 20.19 -10.24 7.14
N GLY A 24 21.44 -9.78 7.15
CA GLY A 24 21.75 -8.36 7.24
C GLY A 24 21.45 -7.81 8.63
N ALA A 25 20.59 -6.79 8.69
CA ALA A 25 20.34 -6.04 9.92
C ALA A 25 19.30 -6.67 10.88
N GLY A 26 18.69 -7.81 10.55
CA GLY A 26 17.57 -8.40 11.30
C GLY A 26 17.86 -9.02 12.68
N GLN A 27 19.10 -8.99 13.17
CA GLN A 27 19.67 -9.94 14.16
C GLN A 27 19.19 -9.87 15.63
N GLU A 28 18.04 -9.28 15.89
CA GLU A 28 17.57 -9.06 17.26
C GLU A 28 16.37 -9.94 17.63
N THR A 29 15.70 -10.58 16.67
CA THR A 29 14.52 -11.42 16.96
C THR A 29 14.93 -12.64 17.76
N ALA A 30 15.95 -13.39 17.32
CA ALA A 30 16.46 -14.55 18.06
C ALA A 30 16.96 -14.16 19.46
N ARG A 31 17.57 -12.97 19.57
CA ARG A 31 18.16 -12.49 20.82
C ARG A 31 17.13 -12.32 21.93
N TRP A 32 15.90 -11.91 21.61
CA TRP A 32 14.81 -11.81 22.57
C TRP A 32 14.51 -13.13 23.25
N PHE A 33 14.43 -14.23 22.49
CA PHE A 33 14.17 -15.57 23.04
C PHE A 33 15.30 -16.03 23.95
N PHE A 34 16.56 -15.75 23.62
CA PHE A 34 17.68 -16.09 24.50
C PHE A 34 17.66 -15.28 25.80
N ARG A 35 17.37 -13.98 25.71
CA ARG A 35 17.40 -13.04 26.84
C ARG A 35 16.36 -13.36 27.91
N VAL A 36 15.16 -13.77 27.52
CA VAL A 36 14.07 -14.07 28.47
C VAL A 36 14.17 -15.47 29.10
N GLY A 37 15.04 -16.33 28.58
CA GLY A 37 15.25 -17.70 29.07
C GLY A 37 14.21 -18.70 28.55
N GLY A 38 14.54 -20.00 28.63
CA GLY A 38 13.66 -21.09 28.14
C GLY A 38 13.81 -21.42 26.64
N ALA A 39 14.66 -20.71 25.89
CA ALA A 39 14.79 -20.86 24.45
C ALA A 39 15.06 -22.29 23.94
N ALA A 40 15.72 -23.15 24.72
CA ALA A 40 15.94 -24.56 24.34
C ALA A 40 14.63 -25.35 24.14
N GLY A 41 13.55 -24.91 24.80
CA GLY A 41 12.20 -25.46 24.67
C GLY A 41 11.49 -25.08 23.38
N THR A 42 12.02 -24.12 22.61
CA THR A 42 11.33 -23.50 21.46
C THR A 42 12.19 -23.38 20.22
N LEU A 43 13.45 -22.96 20.34
CA LEU A 43 14.32 -22.73 19.19
C LEU A 43 15.14 -23.99 18.87
N ALA A 44 14.88 -24.56 17.69
CA ALA A 44 15.68 -25.64 17.10
C ALA A 44 17.02 -25.11 16.56
N LYS A 45 16.97 -23.93 15.94
CA LYS A 45 18.10 -23.27 15.28
C LYS A 45 17.86 -21.76 15.23
N ALA A 46 18.91 -21.00 15.53
CA ALA A 46 19.00 -19.59 15.18
C ALA A 46 20.22 -19.41 14.26
N ILE A 47 20.05 -18.68 13.16
CA ILE A 47 21.14 -18.40 12.21
C ILE A 47 21.13 -16.95 11.78
N SER A 48 22.31 -16.36 11.69
CA SER A 48 22.49 -15.03 11.11
C SER A 48 23.61 -15.07 10.06
N ALA A 49 23.28 -14.75 8.80
CA ALA A 49 24.25 -14.77 7.70
C ALA A 49 24.54 -13.36 7.19
N TYR A 50 25.79 -12.90 7.34
CA TYR A 50 26.27 -11.58 6.88
C TYR A 50 26.91 -11.62 5.50
N ASP A 51 27.71 -12.65 5.26
CA ASP A 51 28.47 -12.77 4.02
C ASP A 51 27.56 -13.26 2.90
N MET A 52 27.60 -12.57 1.75
CA MET A 52 26.76 -12.90 0.60
C MET A 52 27.02 -14.32 0.11
N VAL A 53 28.30 -14.72 -0.02
CA VAL A 53 28.68 -16.05 -0.52
C VAL A 53 28.19 -17.14 0.44
N PHE A 54 28.36 -16.92 1.74
CA PHE A 54 27.85 -17.83 2.76
C PHE A 54 26.32 -17.93 2.72
N SER A 55 25.62 -16.80 2.64
CA SER A 55 24.16 -16.80 2.54
C SER A 55 23.66 -17.49 1.27
N ASP A 56 24.36 -17.35 0.14
CA ASP A 56 24.00 -17.98 -1.13
C ASP A 56 24.30 -19.48 -1.15
N SER A 57 25.30 -19.93 -0.40
CA SER A 57 25.55 -21.37 -0.22
C SER A 57 24.41 -22.08 0.53
N ILE A 58 23.59 -21.34 1.28
CA ILE A 58 22.45 -21.87 2.04
C ILE A 58 21.15 -21.67 1.26
N TYR A 59 20.91 -20.46 0.76
CA TYR A 59 19.62 -20.07 0.18
C TYR A 59 19.65 -19.84 -1.34
N GLY A 60 20.75 -20.18 -2.02
CA GLY A 60 20.93 -19.93 -3.46
C GLY A 60 21.22 -18.46 -3.78
N SER A 61 21.49 -18.15 -5.04
CA SER A 61 21.73 -16.76 -5.47
C SER A 61 20.44 -15.94 -5.59
N ALA A 62 20.47 -14.66 -5.23
CA ALA A 62 19.36 -13.73 -5.42
C ALA A 62 19.76 -12.52 -6.27
N GLN A 63 18.87 -12.04 -7.15
CA GLN A 63 19.11 -10.79 -7.90
C GLN A 63 19.10 -9.55 -6.99
N ARG A 64 18.24 -9.58 -5.95
CA ARG A 64 18.16 -8.58 -4.89
C ARG A 64 18.15 -9.29 -3.54
N TYR A 65 19.12 -8.99 -2.69
CA TYR A 65 19.29 -9.65 -1.40
C TYR A 65 18.21 -9.25 -0.39
N VAL A 66 17.80 -7.98 -0.39
CA VAL A 66 16.62 -7.52 0.36
C VAL A 66 15.43 -7.58 -0.59
N SER A 67 14.74 -8.71 -0.61
CA SER A 67 13.58 -8.93 -1.46
C SER A 67 12.64 -9.96 -0.85
N ARG A 68 11.36 -9.88 -1.25
CA ARG A 68 10.35 -10.88 -0.91
C ARG A 68 10.76 -12.29 -1.34
N GLN A 69 11.30 -12.43 -2.56
CA GLN A 69 11.76 -13.72 -3.07
C GLN A 69 12.83 -14.33 -2.16
N ARG A 70 13.80 -13.54 -1.70
CA ARG A 70 14.83 -14.02 -0.76
C ARG A 70 14.21 -14.47 0.56
N LEU A 71 13.28 -13.70 1.11
CA LEU A 71 12.55 -14.07 2.33
C LEU A 71 11.82 -15.42 2.15
N GLU A 72 11.08 -15.58 1.06
CA GLU A 72 10.31 -16.81 0.79
C GLU A 72 11.24 -18.03 0.66
N THR A 73 12.38 -17.89 -0.04
CA THR A 73 13.38 -18.96 -0.10
C THR A 73 13.95 -19.33 1.28
N MET A 74 14.17 -18.34 2.15
CA MET A 74 14.61 -18.60 3.53
C MET A 74 13.53 -19.36 4.31
N LEU A 75 12.26 -18.93 4.23
CA LEU A 75 11.15 -19.62 4.88
C LEU A 75 10.98 -21.06 4.38
N ASP A 76 11.11 -21.29 3.06
CA ASP A 76 11.06 -22.61 2.43
C ASP A 76 12.15 -23.53 2.97
N HIS A 77 13.40 -23.05 2.93
CA HIS A 77 14.54 -23.82 3.39
C HIS A 77 14.44 -24.14 4.89
N GLU A 78 14.19 -23.13 5.71
CA GLU A 78 14.22 -23.24 7.17
C GLU A 78 13.08 -24.08 7.72
N TYR A 79 11.86 -23.88 7.21
CA TYR A 79 10.71 -24.70 7.58
C TYR A 79 10.86 -26.14 7.09
N GLY A 80 11.30 -26.33 5.85
CA GLY A 80 11.53 -27.67 5.28
C GLY A 80 12.53 -28.48 6.10
N LEU A 81 13.68 -27.88 6.43
CA LEU A 81 14.72 -28.52 7.24
C LEU A 81 14.22 -28.86 8.66
N LEU A 82 13.43 -27.97 9.26
CA LEU A 82 12.84 -28.19 10.59
C LEU A 82 11.91 -29.42 10.58
N VAL A 83 11.00 -29.50 9.60
CA VAL A 83 10.08 -30.62 9.43
C VAL A 83 10.85 -31.91 9.13
N GLU A 84 11.79 -31.89 8.18
CA GLU A 84 12.60 -33.05 7.80
C GLU A 84 13.28 -33.70 9.03
N ARG A 85 13.86 -32.87 9.91
CA ARG A 85 14.65 -33.36 11.05
C ARG A 85 13.82 -33.76 12.26
N LEU A 86 12.66 -33.13 12.48
CA LEU A 86 11.95 -33.22 13.76
C LEU A 86 10.54 -33.80 13.67
N ASN A 87 9.94 -33.88 12.48
CA ASN A 87 8.55 -34.31 12.34
C ASN A 87 8.32 -35.72 12.91
N ALA A 88 9.19 -36.68 12.59
CA ALA A 88 9.07 -38.06 13.06
C ALA A 88 9.16 -38.21 14.60
N ARG A 89 9.78 -37.26 15.30
CA ARG A 89 10.00 -37.34 16.75
C ARG A 89 8.99 -36.53 17.56
N ARG A 90 8.48 -35.42 17.03
CA ARG A 90 7.66 -34.46 17.78
C ARG A 90 6.52 -33.82 16.98
N GLY A 91 6.42 -34.08 15.69
CA GLY A 91 5.42 -33.44 14.82
C GLY A 91 3.97 -33.67 15.21
N ASP A 92 3.66 -34.73 15.97
CA ASP A 92 2.30 -35.04 16.42
C ASP A 92 1.83 -34.18 17.60
N GLN A 93 2.77 -33.56 18.32
CA GLN A 93 2.50 -32.78 19.54
C GLN A 93 3.00 -31.33 19.42
N THR A 94 3.66 -30.99 18.31
CA THR A 94 4.34 -29.72 18.13
C THR A 94 3.84 -29.05 16.85
N ARG A 95 3.48 -27.78 16.99
CA ARG A 95 3.29 -26.82 15.91
C ARG A 95 4.65 -26.25 15.53
N PHE A 96 5.07 -26.52 14.30
CA PHE A 96 6.32 -25.96 13.80
C PHE A 96 6.15 -24.53 13.30
N PHE A 97 7.17 -23.70 13.51
CA PHE A 97 7.30 -22.40 12.86
C PHE A 97 8.72 -22.12 12.35
N ALA A 98 8.84 -21.31 11.31
CA ALA A 98 10.09 -20.74 10.84
C ALA A 98 9.87 -19.25 10.65
N PHE A 99 10.67 -18.44 11.34
CA PHE A 99 10.75 -17.01 11.10
C PHE A 99 11.98 -16.73 10.23
N ALA A 100 11.80 -15.82 9.28
CA ALA A 100 12.90 -15.30 8.50
C ALA A 100 12.81 -13.78 8.35
N ASP A 101 13.98 -13.14 8.21
CA ASP A 101 14.06 -11.76 7.72
C ASP A 101 15.26 -11.53 6.79
N THR A 102 15.09 -10.54 5.92
CA THR A 102 16.19 -9.98 5.11
C THR A 102 16.07 -8.47 5.11
N VAL A 103 17.04 -7.80 5.73
CA VAL A 103 16.93 -6.38 6.08
C VAL A 103 18.23 -5.63 5.76
N ALA A 104 18.11 -4.47 5.12
CA ALA A 104 19.17 -3.48 5.04
C ALA A 104 18.93 -2.38 6.09
N ALA A 105 19.93 -2.13 6.94
CA ALA A 105 19.93 -0.97 7.83
C ALA A 105 20.26 0.32 7.06
N HIS A 106 20.12 1.46 7.75
CA HIS A 106 20.44 2.77 7.20
C HIS A 106 21.84 2.81 6.60
N SER A 107 21.92 3.34 5.37
CA SER A 107 23.21 3.59 4.71
C SER A 107 23.51 5.08 4.69
N TYR A 108 24.45 5.52 5.55
CA TYR A 108 24.94 6.90 5.53
C TYR A 108 25.57 7.28 4.19
N LYS A 109 26.11 6.31 3.44
CA LYS A 109 26.75 6.53 2.14
C LYS A 109 25.75 6.75 1.00
N HIS A 110 24.56 6.14 1.10
CA HIS A 110 23.54 6.18 0.05
C HIS A 110 22.30 6.99 0.43
N HIS A 111 22.24 7.56 1.65
CA HIS A 111 21.10 8.30 2.18
C HIS A 111 19.76 7.54 2.02
N GLN A 112 19.79 6.24 2.24
CA GLN A 112 18.61 5.36 2.15
C GLN A 112 18.17 4.92 3.54
N ASP A 113 16.88 5.06 3.83
CA ASP A 113 16.26 4.54 5.05
C ASP A 113 16.43 3.02 5.12
N GLY A 114 16.46 2.49 6.34
CA GLY A 114 16.46 1.04 6.53
C GLY A 114 15.13 0.44 6.06
N HIS A 115 15.16 -0.75 5.49
CA HIS A 115 13.95 -1.47 5.10
C HIS A 115 14.22 -2.98 5.01
N GLY A 116 13.17 -3.78 5.06
CA GLY A 116 13.33 -5.22 4.99
C GLY A 116 12.03 -6.00 4.89
N TRP A 117 12.19 -7.26 4.53
CA TRP A 117 11.11 -8.24 4.48
C TRP A 117 11.23 -9.15 5.70
N LEU A 118 10.12 -9.34 6.42
CA LEU A 118 10.01 -10.29 7.53
C LEU A 118 8.88 -11.26 7.22
N GLY A 119 9.01 -12.48 7.68
CA GLY A 119 7.94 -13.46 7.52
C GLY A 119 8.00 -14.56 8.53
N VAL A 120 6.85 -15.18 8.74
CA VAL A 120 6.72 -16.38 9.55
C VAL A 120 5.88 -17.40 8.80
N ARG A 121 6.41 -18.60 8.69
CA ARG A 121 5.67 -19.78 8.28
C ARG A 121 5.39 -20.64 9.49
N PHE A 122 4.16 -21.08 9.68
CA PHE A 122 3.76 -21.76 10.91
C PHE A 122 2.62 -22.74 10.70
N GLN A 123 2.52 -23.71 11.61
CA GLN A 123 1.37 -24.60 11.71
C GLN A 123 0.40 -24.08 12.76
N ARG A 124 -0.90 -24.03 12.44
CA ARG A 124 -1.93 -23.76 13.43
C ARG A 124 -2.18 -24.98 14.33
N ARG A 125 -2.15 -26.18 13.76
CA ARG A 125 -2.21 -27.46 14.48
C ARG A 125 -1.04 -28.35 14.06
N ALA A 126 -0.60 -29.21 14.97
CA ALA A 126 0.35 -30.27 14.66
C ALA A 126 -0.06 -31.01 13.37
N GLN A 127 0.89 -31.29 12.49
CA GLN A 127 0.70 -31.92 11.17
C GLN A 127 -0.16 -31.16 10.15
N GLU A 128 -0.65 -29.95 10.45
CA GLU A 128 -1.39 -29.14 9.46
C GLU A 128 -0.45 -28.58 8.39
N PRO A 129 -0.91 -28.43 7.12
CA PRO A 129 -0.18 -27.64 6.14
C PRO A 129 0.10 -26.23 6.67
N PRO A 130 1.30 -25.67 6.41
CA PRO A 130 1.67 -24.40 7.01
C PRO A 130 0.89 -23.23 6.42
N SER A 131 0.64 -22.23 7.26
CA SER A 131 0.23 -20.89 6.85
C SER A 131 1.43 -19.95 6.93
N GLN A 132 1.32 -18.79 6.28
CA GLN A 132 2.40 -17.83 6.16
C GLN A 132 1.87 -16.41 6.32
N ILE A 133 2.66 -15.58 7.02
CA ILE A 133 2.49 -14.14 7.06
C ILE A 133 3.80 -13.53 6.55
N VAL A 134 3.71 -12.65 5.55
CA VAL A 134 4.84 -11.88 5.01
C VAL A 134 4.52 -10.40 5.17
N LEU A 135 5.51 -9.62 5.59
CA LEU A 135 5.40 -8.18 5.68
C LEU A 135 6.67 -7.49 5.19
N HIS A 136 6.52 -6.25 4.75
CA HIS A 136 7.62 -5.35 4.48
C HIS A 136 7.57 -4.17 5.46
N VAL A 137 8.74 -3.78 5.95
CA VAL A 137 8.90 -2.66 6.89
C VAL A 137 9.87 -1.63 6.36
N ARG A 138 9.63 -0.37 6.76
CA ARG A 138 10.61 0.72 6.68
C ARG A 138 10.99 1.17 8.08
N LEU A 139 12.26 1.47 8.27
CA LEU A 139 12.86 1.82 9.54
C LEU A 139 13.29 3.28 9.51
N TRP A 140 12.68 4.08 10.38
CA TRP A 140 12.83 5.54 10.43
C TRP A 140 13.85 6.01 11.45
N ASP A 141 14.29 5.12 12.34
CA ASP A 141 15.38 5.41 13.27
C ASP A 141 16.66 5.75 12.49
N LYS A 142 17.41 6.74 12.98
CA LYS A 142 18.67 7.19 12.34
C LYS A 142 19.84 6.27 12.63
N GLU A 143 19.83 5.63 13.81
CA GLU A 143 20.91 4.80 14.29
C GLU A 143 20.60 3.32 14.09
N ASN A 144 21.56 2.55 13.57
CA ASN A 144 21.39 1.13 13.25
C ASN A 144 20.99 0.29 14.47
N VAL A 145 21.49 0.62 15.66
CA VAL A 145 21.14 -0.11 16.90
C VAL A 145 19.66 0.04 17.24
N GLN A 146 19.09 1.22 17.00
CA GLN A 146 17.67 1.47 17.22
C GLN A 146 16.81 0.73 16.18
N GLN A 147 17.25 0.71 14.91
CA GLN A 147 16.60 -0.08 13.86
C GLN A 147 16.58 -1.58 14.19
N GLN A 148 17.71 -2.12 14.64
CA GLN A 148 17.85 -3.50 15.09
C GLN A 148 16.90 -3.82 16.24
N GLU A 149 16.85 -2.97 17.27
CA GLU A 149 15.92 -3.16 18.40
C GLU A 149 14.47 -3.22 17.93
N ALA A 150 14.05 -2.30 17.05
CA ALA A 150 12.70 -2.27 16.52
C ALA A 150 12.39 -3.53 15.69
N LEU A 151 13.32 -4.01 14.86
CA LEU A 151 13.18 -5.27 14.11
C LEU A 151 12.97 -6.47 15.04
N GLY A 152 13.77 -6.58 16.11
CA GLY A 152 13.62 -7.66 17.08
C GLY A 152 12.26 -7.66 17.77
N ILE A 153 11.72 -6.48 18.09
CA ILE A 153 10.37 -6.35 18.67
C ILE A 153 9.31 -6.79 17.66
N ILE A 154 9.36 -6.31 16.40
CA ILE A 154 8.40 -6.71 15.36
C ILE A 154 8.50 -8.20 15.08
N GLY A 155 9.70 -8.78 15.01
CA GLY A 155 9.89 -10.20 14.77
C GLY A 155 9.22 -11.05 15.85
N VAL A 156 9.41 -10.71 17.13
CA VAL A 156 8.72 -11.38 18.24
C VAL A 156 7.20 -11.19 18.15
N ASN A 157 6.73 -9.97 17.88
CA ASN A 157 5.31 -9.68 17.73
C ASN A 157 4.67 -10.46 16.57
N LEU A 158 5.38 -10.63 15.46
CA LEU A 158 4.96 -11.39 14.28
C LEU A 158 4.87 -12.89 14.59
N ILE A 159 5.90 -13.47 15.21
CA ILE A 159 5.89 -14.88 15.64
C ILE A 159 4.75 -15.13 16.62
N TYR A 160 4.61 -14.25 17.62
CA TYR A 160 3.53 -14.34 18.59
C TYR A 160 2.16 -14.24 17.91
N GLY A 161 2.02 -13.31 16.97
CA GLY A 161 0.80 -13.09 16.22
C GLY A 161 0.37 -14.34 15.46
N ALA A 162 1.30 -14.92 14.70
CA ALA A 162 1.08 -16.18 14.00
C ALA A 162 0.66 -17.32 14.93
N LEU A 163 1.34 -17.50 16.06
CA LEU A 163 1.06 -18.63 16.95
C LEU A 163 -0.21 -18.47 17.79
N TYR A 164 -0.56 -17.25 18.20
CA TYR A 164 -1.60 -17.05 19.22
C TYR A 164 -2.74 -16.10 18.85
N THR A 165 -2.61 -15.26 17.81
CA THR A 165 -3.64 -14.29 17.43
C THR A 165 -4.05 -14.35 15.96
N HIS A 166 -3.62 -15.37 15.22
CA HIS A 166 -3.93 -15.55 13.79
C HIS A 166 -5.44 -15.64 13.49
N GLU A 167 -6.26 -16.10 14.45
CA GLU A 167 -7.73 -16.13 14.32
C GLU A 167 -8.37 -14.73 14.24
N ALA A 168 -7.64 -13.69 14.69
CA ALA A 168 -8.04 -12.29 14.59
C ALA A 168 -6.96 -11.47 13.85
N PRO A 169 -6.83 -11.59 12.51
CA PRO A 169 -5.79 -10.92 11.72
C PRO A 169 -5.77 -9.40 11.91
N ALA A 170 -6.95 -8.81 12.09
CA ALA A 170 -7.13 -7.42 12.47
C ALA A 170 -6.36 -7.04 13.76
N ALA A 171 -6.55 -7.81 14.83
CA ALA A 171 -5.87 -7.57 16.11
C ALA A 171 -4.38 -7.95 16.03
N LEU A 172 -4.03 -8.96 15.23
CA LEU A 172 -2.65 -9.31 14.94
C LEU A 172 -1.89 -8.11 14.37
N LEU A 173 -2.44 -7.46 13.34
CA LEU A 173 -1.83 -6.28 12.71
C LEU A 173 -1.63 -5.13 13.70
N ASP A 174 -2.66 -4.82 14.50
CA ASP A 174 -2.57 -3.77 15.51
C ASP A 174 -1.47 -4.08 16.55
N SER A 175 -1.24 -5.38 16.84
CA SER A 175 -0.25 -5.83 17.80
C SER A 175 1.21 -5.87 17.27
N LEU A 176 1.42 -5.72 15.95
CA LEU A 176 2.76 -5.82 15.34
C LEU A 176 3.72 -4.76 15.86
N VAL A 177 3.21 -3.55 16.09
CA VAL A 177 3.98 -2.39 16.54
C VAL A 177 3.78 -2.09 18.03
N GLU A 178 3.21 -3.02 18.79
CA GLU A 178 3.22 -2.92 20.26
C GLU A 178 4.66 -2.82 20.78
N ASP A 179 4.88 -1.93 21.75
CA ASP A 179 6.20 -1.52 22.27
C ASP A 179 7.11 -0.77 21.27
N ILE A 180 6.57 -0.32 20.14
CA ILE A 180 7.29 0.52 19.17
C ILE A 180 6.55 1.85 19.02
N ALA A 181 7.26 2.97 19.16
CA ALA A 181 6.69 4.27 18.85
C ALA A 181 6.37 4.36 17.35
N ALA A 182 5.18 4.86 17.00
CA ALA A 182 4.67 4.93 15.62
C ALA A 182 5.60 5.64 14.63
N THR A 183 6.54 6.45 15.10
CA THR A 183 7.52 7.17 14.28
C THR A 183 8.77 6.36 13.94
N ARG A 184 8.93 5.15 14.48
CA ARG A 184 10.16 4.34 14.32
C ARG A 184 10.06 3.34 13.17
N VAL A 185 8.87 2.75 12.95
CA VAL A 185 8.67 1.74 11.93
C VAL A 185 7.35 1.96 11.19
N GLU A 186 7.39 1.77 9.88
CA GLU A 186 6.23 1.68 9.00
C GLU A 186 6.09 0.25 8.50
N VAL A 187 4.89 -0.33 8.59
CA VAL A 187 4.54 -1.61 7.93
C VAL A 187 3.77 -1.25 6.68
N ASP A 188 4.46 -1.25 5.53
CA ASP A 188 3.90 -0.76 4.26
C ASP A 188 3.24 -1.85 3.41
N THR A 189 3.49 -3.12 3.74
CA THR A 189 2.95 -4.29 3.04
C THR A 189 2.70 -5.40 4.03
N VAL A 190 1.56 -6.10 3.90
CA VAL A 190 1.31 -7.37 4.60
C VAL A 190 0.54 -8.32 3.69
N GLU A 191 0.85 -9.61 3.79
CA GLU A 191 0.13 -10.67 3.11
C GLU A 191 0.00 -11.91 4.00
N PHE A 192 -1.21 -12.43 4.04
CA PHE A 192 -1.61 -13.64 4.75
C PHE A 192 -1.92 -14.74 3.73
N GLN A 193 -1.37 -15.94 3.94
CA GLN A 193 -1.53 -17.08 3.04
C GLN A 193 -1.67 -18.40 3.81
N GLY A 194 -2.37 -19.37 3.20
CA GLY A 194 -2.50 -20.73 3.72
C GLY A 194 -3.76 -20.95 4.56
N PRO A 195 -3.94 -22.17 5.10
CA PRO A 195 -5.21 -22.64 5.66
C PRO A 195 -5.72 -21.83 6.86
N ALA A 196 -4.84 -21.15 7.61
CA ALA A 196 -5.26 -20.29 8.73
C ALA A 196 -5.94 -18.99 8.26
N PHE A 197 -5.82 -18.63 6.98
CA PHE A 197 -6.23 -17.33 6.45
C PHE A 197 -7.14 -17.42 5.21
N GLU A 198 -7.81 -18.56 4.98
CA GLU A 198 -8.71 -18.74 3.82
C GLU A 198 -9.82 -17.68 3.74
N ALA A 199 -10.30 -17.20 4.89
CA ALA A 199 -11.33 -16.16 4.98
C ALA A 199 -10.78 -14.72 4.95
N VAL A 200 -9.46 -14.54 4.83
CA VAL A 200 -8.83 -13.22 4.88
C VAL A 200 -8.72 -12.61 3.49
N ASP A 201 -9.34 -11.46 3.31
CA ASP A 201 -9.07 -10.60 2.15
C ASP A 201 -7.87 -9.70 2.46
N ASN A 202 -6.75 -9.95 1.78
CA ASN A 202 -5.51 -9.18 1.96
C ASN A 202 -5.68 -7.69 1.63
N ARG A 203 -6.67 -7.31 0.82
CA ARG A 203 -6.96 -5.90 0.51
C ARG A 203 -7.55 -5.18 1.70
N LEU A 204 -8.38 -5.85 2.50
CA LEU A 204 -8.87 -5.32 3.77
C LEU A 204 -7.76 -5.19 4.81
N MET A 205 -6.81 -6.12 4.82
CA MET A 205 -5.64 -6.06 5.71
C MET A 205 -4.75 -4.86 5.36
N ALA A 206 -4.47 -4.65 4.08
CA ALA A 206 -3.73 -3.49 3.61
C ALA A 206 -4.49 -2.17 3.87
N LEU A 207 -5.81 -2.10 3.67
CA LEU A 207 -6.62 -0.95 4.08
C LEU A 207 -6.48 -0.67 5.59
N ARG A 208 -6.43 -1.72 6.43
CA ARG A 208 -6.24 -1.57 7.87
C ARG A 208 -4.88 -0.96 8.20
N LEU A 209 -3.81 -1.29 7.48
CA LEU A 209 -2.50 -0.66 7.69
C LEU A 209 -2.58 0.87 7.55
N VAL A 210 -3.28 1.34 6.51
CA VAL A 210 -3.47 2.78 6.28
C VAL A 210 -4.36 3.41 7.36
N ARG A 211 -5.48 2.77 7.69
CA ARG A 211 -6.42 3.27 8.72
C ARG A 211 -5.81 3.29 10.13
N GLY A 212 -4.97 2.31 10.44
CA GLY A 212 -4.27 2.18 11.72
C GLY A 212 -3.02 3.06 11.83
N GLY A 213 -2.65 3.77 10.76
CA GLY A 213 -1.45 4.62 10.74
C GLY A 213 -0.14 3.85 10.70
N LEU A 214 -0.16 2.55 10.37
CA LEU A 214 1.05 1.74 10.19
C LEU A 214 1.77 2.09 8.87
N THR A 215 1.04 2.62 7.89
CA THR A 215 1.56 3.23 6.66
C THR A 215 0.61 4.33 6.20
N ASN A 216 1.08 5.20 5.31
CA ASN A 216 0.25 6.22 4.70
C ASN A 216 -0.33 5.80 3.35
N ALA A 217 0.16 4.72 2.74
CA ALA A 217 -0.37 4.25 1.47
C ALA A 217 -0.04 2.78 1.16
N VAL A 218 -0.98 2.09 0.53
CA VAL A 218 -0.86 0.71 0.06
C VAL A 218 -1.32 0.59 -1.39
N MET A 219 -0.79 -0.41 -2.12
CA MET A 219 -1.07 -0.61 -3.53
C MET A 219 -1.57 -2.02 -3.84
N PHE A 220 -2.48 -2.13 -4.81
CA PHE A 220 -3.00 -3.39 -5.32
C PHE A 220 -2.89 -3.45 -6.83
N THR A 221 -2.49 -4.60 -7.37
CA THR A 221 -2.62 -4.89 -8.80
C THR A 221 -4.07 -5.21 -9.16
N ALA A 222 -4.37 -5.23 -10.46
CA ALA A 222 -5.72 -5.48 -10.98
C ALA A 222 -6.31 -6.84 -10.56
N ASP A 223 -5.45 -7.83 -10.31
CA ASP A 223 -5.81 -9.15 -9.78
C ASP A 223 -5.98 -9.18 -8.24
N GLY A 224 -5.91 -8.02 -7.58
CA GLY A 224 -6.14 -7.89 -6.14
C GLY A 224 -4.93 -8.21 -5.26
N ARG A 225 -3.75 -8.51 -5.84
CA ARG A 225 -2.54 -8.76 -5.05
C ARG A 225 -1.98 -7.47 -4.46
N VAL A 226 -1.59 -7.54 -3.19
CA VAL A 226 -0.88 -6.45 -2.51
C VAL A 226 0.54 -6.38 -3.04
N ILE A 227 0.99 -5.19 -3.43
CA ILE A 227 2.32 -4.97 -4.00
C ILE A 227 3.09 -3.90 -3.24
N GLN A 228 4.40 -4.10 -3.13
CA GLN A 228 5.28 -3.17 -2.44
C GLN A 228 5.56 -1.95 -3.36
N PRO A 229 5.38 -0.70 -2.88
CA PRO A 229 5.46 0.50 -3.73
C PRO A 229 6.81 0.72 -4.42
N ALA A 230 7.93 0.42 -3.74
CA ALA A 230 9.25 0.58 -4.33
C ALA A 230 9.43 -0.36 -5.53
N ASP A 231 9.02 -1.62 -5.44
CA ASP A 231 9.08 -2.56 -6.56
C ASP A 231 8.13 -2.17 -7.70
N ALA A 232 6.94 -1.68 -7.37
CA ALA A 232 5.93 -1.29 -8.35
C ALA A 232 6.36 -0.07 -9.19
N LEU A 233 6.96 0.94 -8.55
CA LEU A 233 7.24 2.26 -9.13
C LEU A 233 8.70 2.45 -9.56
N TYR A 234 9.61 1.54 -9.22
CA TYR A 234 11.04 1.67 -9.50
C TYR A 234 11.32 1.91 -10.99
N LYS A 235 11.97 3.05 -11.28
CA LYS A 235 12.32 3.50 -12.65
C LYS A 235 11.14 3.61 -13.61
N LYS A 236 9.93 3.85 -13.10
CA LYS A 236 8.74 4.05 -13.93
C LYS A 236 8.20 5.46 -13.75
N ALA A 237 7.74 6.04 -14.84
CA ALA A 237 6.90 7.23 -14.78
C ALA A 237 5.52 6.85 -14.23
N VAL A 238 4.87 7.79 -13.54
CA VAL A 238 3.62 7.50 -12.83
C VAL A 238 2.55 8.49 -13.22
N LEU A 239 1.41 7.99 -13.69
CA LEU A 239 0.20 8.78 -13.88
C LEU A 239 -0.80 8.39 -12.79
N VAL A 240 -1.30 9.37 -12.04
CA VAL A 240 -2.28 9.13 -10.98
C VAL A 240 -3.56 9.88 -11.28
N GLU A 241 -4.69 9.18 -11.23
CA GLU A 241 -6.01 9.78 -11.16
C GLU A 241 -6.58 9.56 -9.76
N ARG A 242 -6.95 10.65 -9.09
CA ARG A 242 -7.61 10.60 -7.78
C ARG A 242 -9.12 10.62 -7.96
N GLY A 243 -9.82 9.66 -7.37
CA GLY A 243 -11.27 9.54 -7.50
C GLY A 243 -11.95 8.85 -6.33
N LYS A 244 -13.29 8.89 -6.33
CA LYS A 244 -14.12 8.10 -5.41
C LYS A 244 -14.41 6.70 -5.96
N PHE A 245 -14.50 6.57 -7.29
CA PHE A 245 -14.77 5.34 -8.03
C PHE A 245 -15.94 4.53 -7.48
N HIS A 246 -17.07 5.20 -7.21
CA HIS A 246 -18.25 4.61 -6.56
C HIS A 246 -19.52 4.76 -7.42
N PRO A 247 -19.71 3.93 -8.47
CA PRO A 247 -18.70 3.06 -9.10
C PRO A 247 -17.77 3.83 -10.05
N VAL A 248 -16.84 3.14 -10.72
CA VAL A 248 -16.08 3.72 -11.85
C VAL A 248 -17.03 4.05 -13.00
N THR A 249 -16.91 5.26 -13.55
CA THR A 249 -17.77 5.76 -14.64
C THR A 249 -17.01 5.89 -15.96
N LYS A 250 -17.73 6.10 -17.07
CA LYS A 250 -17.10 6.45 -18.36
C LYS A 250 -16.34 7.77 -18.31
N ALA A 251 -16.77 8.71 -17.47
CA ALA A 251 -16.06 9.99 -17.32
C ALA A 251 -14.72 9.87 -16.60
N ASP A 252 -14.61 8.93 -15.66
CA ASP A 252 -13.32 8.63 -15.03
C ASP A 252 -12.38 8.02 -16.09
N MET A 253 -12.89 7.10 -16.92
CA MET A 253 -12.11 6.50 -18.01
C MET A 253 -11.72 7.49 -19.11
N ASP A 254 -12.60 8.43 -19.48
CA ASP A 254 -12.32 9.47 -20.46
C ASP A 254 -11.21 10.41 -19.95
N MET A 255 -11.33 10.86 -18.69
CA MET A 255 -10.28 11.65 -18.04
C MET A 255 -8.96 10.92 -17.98
N LEU A 256 -8.96 9.64 -17.57
CA LEU A 256 -7.76 8.82 -17.50
C LEU A 256 -7.08 8.70 -18.87
N GLN A 257 -7.87 8.41 -19.90
CA GLN A 257 -7.39 8.18 -21.25
C GLN A 257 -6.81 9.47 -21.84
N ALA A 258 -7.54 10.59 -21.75
CA ALA A 258 -7.06 11.89 -22.22
C ALA A 258 -5.77 12.32 -21.49
N ALA A 259 -5.70 12.14 -20.17
CA ALA A 259 -4.49 12.42 -19.40
C ALA A 259 -3.33 11.51 -19.78
N HIS A 260 -3.59 10.22 -20.00
CA HIS A 260 -2.59 9.25 -20.41
C HIS A 260 -2.01 9.56 -21.79
N ASP A 261 -2.87 9.84 -22.77
CA ASP A 261 -2.43 10.17 -24.13
C ASP A 261 -1.65 11.47 -24.17
N ARG A 262 -2.02 12.46 -23.34
CA ARG A 262 -1.21 13.68 -23.20
C ARG A 262 0.12 13.40 -22.51
N PHE A 263 0.12 12.64 -21.42
CA PHE A 263 1.32 12.29 -20.66
C PHE A 263 2.35 11.54 -21.50
N LEU A 264 1.92 10.63 -22.39
CA LEU A 264 2.81 9.92 -23.30
C LEU A 264 3.47 10.82 -24.36
N ARG A 265 2.90 12.00 -24.63
CA ARG A 265 3.50 12.98 -25.56
C ARG A 265 4.60 13.81 -24.90
N GLU A 266 4.77 13.72 -23.58
CA GLU A 266 5.82 14.45 -22.87
C GLU A 266 7.21 13.93 -23.26
N PRO A 267 8.18 14.82 -23.57
CA PRO A 267 9.54 14.41 -23.93
C PRO A 267 10.20 13.53 -22.88
N GLN A 268 9.96 13.79 -21.58
CA GLN A 268 10.52 13.03 -20.47
C GLN A 268 9.99 11.58 -20.37
N ILE A 269 8.89 11.27 -21.06
CA ILE A 269 8.22 9.96 -21.01
C ILE A 269 8.62 9.06 -22.19
N GLN A 270 9.25 9.62 -23.22
CA GLN A 270 9.61 8.85 -24.41
C GLN A 270 10.58 7.69 -24.06
N GLY A 271 10.13 6.45 -24.31
CA GLY A 271 10.88 5.23 -24.00
C GLY A 271 10.83 4.80 -22.53
N GLU A 272 10.08 5.50 -21.68
CA GLU A 272 9.90 5.13 -20.28
C GLU A 272 8.72 4.18 -20.09
N SER A 273 8.80 3.32 -19.09
CA SER A 273 7.65 2.53 -18.64
C SER A 273 6.74 3.41 -17.79
N VAL A 274 5.45 3.44 -18.12
CA VAL A 274 4.42 4.16 -17.37
C VAL A 274 3.61 3.21 -16.49
N VAL A 275 3.36 3.61 -15.25
CA VAL A 275 2.37 2.98 -14.37
C VAL A 275 1.22 3.95 -14.17
N VAL A 276 0.01 3.45 -14.40
CA VAL A 276 -1.23 4.19 -14.13
C VAL A 276 -1.81 3.72 -12.81
N LEU A 277 -2.09 4.66 -11.91
CA LEU A 277 -2.67 4.42 -10.59
C LEU A 277 -4.02 5.12 -10.46
N LEU A 278 -5.04 4.38 -10.02
CA LEU A 278 -6.27 4.97 -9.54
C LEU A 278 -6.21 5.08 -8.01
N GLU A 279 -6.18 6.32 -7.52
CA GLU A 279 -6.01 6.60 -6.10
C GLU A 279 -7.35 6.90 -5.42
N MET A 280 -7.62 6.19 -4.34
CA MET A 280 -8.69 6.49 -3.38
C MET A 280 -8.05 6.91 -2.05
N THR A 281 -8.39 8.11 -1.58
CA THR A 281 -8.00 8.54 -0.23
C THR A 281 -8.92 7.92 0.83
N LEU A 282 -8.46 7.75 2.06
CA LEU A 282 -9.33 7.34 3.18
C LEU A 282 -10.57 8.25 3.29
N ASN A 283 -10.42 9.54 3.06
CA ASN A 283 -11.53 10.49 3.06
C ASN A 283 -12.55 10.18 1.96
N SER A 284 -12.09 9.80 0.76
CA SER A 284 -12.96 9.40 -0.37
C SER A 284 -13.73 8.10 -0.13
N LEU A 285 -13.22 7.24 0.76
CA LEU A 285 -13.84 5.99 1.17
C LEU A 285 -14.87 6.16 2.29
N THR A 286 -14.93 7.33 2.94
CA THR A 286 -15.99 7.62 3.89
C THR A 286 -17.23 8.15 3.18
N ASN A 287 -18.42 7.70 3.60
CA ASN A 287 -19.69 8.15 3.03
C ASN A 287 -20.17 9.51 3.56
N GLY A 288 -19.36 10.20 4.37
CA GLY A 288 -19.71 11.49 5.00
C GLY A 288 -20.78 11.39 6.09
N ASP A 289 -21.26 10.18 6.41
CA ASP A 289 -22.31 9.89 7.39
C ASP A 289 -21.77 9.57 8.80
N GLY A 290 -20.46 9.69 8.99
CA GLY A 290 -19.77 9.42 10.26
C GLY A 290 -19.66 7.94 10.62
N LYS A 291 -20.12 7.00 9.76
CA LYS A 291 -20.08 5.55 10.04
C LYS A 291 -18.72 4.90 9.75
N GLY A 292 -17.76 5.67 9.25
CA GLY A 292 -16.45 5.17 8.83
C GLY A 292 -16.47 4.56 7.43
N ILE A 293 -15.49 3.71 7.14
CA ILE A 293 -15.34 3.02 5.85
C ILE A 293 -16.03 1.67 5.93
N ASP A 294 -16.96 1.41 5.01
CA ASP A 294 -17.62 0.12 4.84
C ASP A 294 -16.68 -0.84 4.06
N PRO A 295 -16.28 -1.98 4.64
CA PRO A 295 -15.43 -2.97 3.98
C PRO A 295 -16.01 -3.51 2.67
N CYS A 296 -17.32 -3.72 2.59
CA CYS A 296 -17.95 -4.24 1.38
C CYS A 296 -17.86 -3.21 0.26
N ASP A 297 -18.32 -1.99 0.52
CA ASP A 297 -18.24 -0.85 -0.42
C ASP A 297 -16.80 -0.64 -0.94
N PHE A 298 -15.81 -0.70 -0.05
CA PHE A 298 -14.40 -0.63 -0.44
C PHE A 298 -14.00 -1.73 -1.44
N LEU A 299 -14.35 -2.98 -1.15
CA LEU A 299 -14.03 -4.11 -2.03
C LEU A 299 -14.74 -4.01 -3.37
N GLU A 300 -15.99 -3.55 -3.41
CA GLU A 300 -16.74 -3.33 -4.65
C GLU A 300 -16.04 -2.30 -5.55
N ARG A 301 -15.57 -1.18 -4.98
CA ARG A 301 -14.78 -0.18 -5.72
C ARG A 301 -13.50 -0.78 -6.27
N VAL A 302 -12.74 -1.51 -5.45
CA VAL A 302 -11.49 -2.16 -5.88
C VAL A 302 -11.75 -3.20 -6.98
N ASP A 303 -12.82 -3.99 -6.89
CA ASP A 303 -13.20 -4.99 -7.90
C ASP A 303 -13.56 -4.33 -9.25
N THR A 304 -14.29 -3.21 -9.23
CA THR A 304 -14.61 -2.48 -10.46
C THR A 304 -13.36 -1.91 -11.15
N ILE A 305 -12.40 -1.40 -10.36
CA ILE A 305 -11.13 -0.92 -10.89
C ILE A 305 -10.28 -2.09 -11.43
N GLY A 306 -10.21 -3.19 -10.69
CA GLY A 306 -9.45 -4.38 -11.09
C GLY A 306 -9.97 -5.00 -12.38
N THR A 307 -11.28 -4.98 -12.60
CA THR A 307 -11.93 -5.43 -13.85
C THR A 307 -11.49 -4.63 -15.08
N LEU A 308 -11.05 -3.39 -14.87
CA LEU A 308 -10.49 -2.52 -15.92
C LEU A 308 -8.98 -2.69 -16.11
N GLY A 309 -8.36 -3.65 -15.42
CA GLY A 309 -6.93 -3.93 -15.53
C GLY A 309 -6.04 -2.87 -14.89
N ARG A 310 -6.57 -2.08 -13.92
CA ARG A 310 -5.84 -0.95 -13.32
C ARG A 310 -5.32 -1.26 -11.92
N THR A 311 -4.20 -0.63 -11.58
CA THR A 311 -3.59 -0.68 -10.24
C THR A 311 -4.27 0.34 -9.34
N VAL A 312 -4.59 -0.07 -8.12
CA VAL A 312 -5.22 0.78 -7.10
C VAL A 312 -4.17 1.27 -6.11
N LEU A 313 -4.27 2.53 -5.72
CA LEU A 313 -3.53 3.14 -4.61
C LEU A 313 -4.52 3.59 -3.54
N ILE A 314 -4.38 3.12 -2.30
CA ILE A 314 -5.14 3.63 -1.16
C ILE A 314 -4.22 4.49 -0.33
N SER A 315 -4.62 5.72 -0.02
CA SER A 315 -3.76 6.67 0.68
C SER A 315 -4.45 7.40 1.82
N ASN A 316 -3.68 7.89 2.77
CA ASN A 316 -4.09 8.91 3.74
C ASN A 316 -3.55 10.31 3.37
N TYR A 317 -3.32 10.56 2.08
CA TYR A 317 -2.80 11.84 1.60
C TYR A 317 -3.93 12.76 1.13
N GLY A 318 -4.44 13.59 2.03
CA GLY A 318 -5.40 14.63 1.66
C GLY A 318 -4.82 15.61 0.64
N GLU A 319 -3.62 16.11 0.91
CA GLU A 319 -2.93 17.12 0.11
C GLU A 319 -2.07 16.49 -0.99
N TYR A 320 -2.17 17.00 -2.22
CA TYR A 320 -1.40 16.49 -3.36
C TYR A 320 0.11 16.60 -3.18
N HIS A 321 0.62 17.60 -2.46
CA HIS A 321 2.07 17.72 -2.20
C HIS A 321 2.60 16.54 -1.36
N ARG A 322 1.77 15.95 -0.48
CA ARG A 322 2.15 14.77 0.31
C ARG A 322 2.13 13.51 -0.54
N LEU A 323 1.12 13.36 -1.42
CA LEU A 323 1.08 12.29 -2.41
C LEU A 323 2.30 12.35 -3.36
N ALA A 324 2.62 13.53 -3.88
CA ALA A 324 3.78 13.73 -4.73
C ALA A 324 5.09 13.36 -3.99
N ALA A 325 5.27 13.83 -2.76
CA ALA A 325 6.43 13.46 -1.94
C ALA A 325 6.55 11.95 -1.69
N TYR A 326 5.42 11.25 -1.54
CA TYR A 326 5.38 9.79 -1.45
C TYR A 326 5.81 9.13 -2.76
N LEU A 327 5.27 9.54 -3.91
CA LEU A 327 5.63 8.95 -5.21
C LEU A 327 7.11 9.18 -5.55
N PHE A 328 7.61 10.40 -5.35
CA PHE A 328 9.02 10.75 -5.60
C PHE A 328 10.01 10.09 -4.64
N ARG A 329 9.53 9.41 -3.58
CA ARG A 329 10.36 8.52 -2.77
C ARG A 329 10.75 7.26 -3.52
N TYR A 330 9.91 6.80 -4.45
CA TYR A 330 10.05 5.52 -5.14
C TYR A 330 10.41 5.63 -6.62
N THR A 331 10.20 6.80 -7.22
CA THR A 331 10.62 7.08 -8.59
C THR A 331 11.28 8.46 -8.73
N HIS A 332 12.22 8.56 -9.65
CA HIS A 332 12.80 9.82 -10.11
C HIS A 332 12.32 10.20 -11.52
N LYS A 333 11.35 9.45 -12.06
CA LYS A 333 10.72 9.75 -13.34
C LYS A 333 9.55 10.70 -13.14
N MET A 334 9.08 11.26 -14.24
CA MET A 334 7.98 12.23 -14.23
C MET A 334 6.71 11.63 -13.62
N VAL A 335 5.98 12.47 -12.88
CA VAL A 335 4.68 12.16 -12.28
C VAL A 335 3.60 13.05 -12.90
N GLY A 336 2.54 12.44 -13.41
CA GLY A 336 1.33 13.12 -13.86
C GLY A 336 0.21 12.98 -12.84
N LEU A 337 -0.49 14.07 -12.54
CA LEU A 337 -1.71 14.06 -11.72
C LEU A 337 -2.91 14.45 -12.57
N ALA A 338 -3.81 13.52 -12.86
CA ALA A 338 -5.07 13.78 -13.54
C ALA A 338 -6.15 14.13 -12.52
N MET A 339 -6.84 15.25 -12.73
CA MET A 339 -7.93 15.69 -11.86
C MET A 339 -8.93 16.59 -12.60
N ARG A 340 -10.14 16.70 -12.05
CA ARG A 340 -11.16 17.61 -12.58
C ARG A 340 -10.87 19.07 -12.19
N ALA A 341 -11.36 20.03 -12.97
CA ALA A 341 -11.26 21.45 -12.67
C ALA A 341 -11.74 21.82 -11.24
N ALA A 342 -12.79 21.16 -10.75
CA ALA A 342 -13.25 21.35 -9.37
C ALA A 342 -12.21 20.95 -8.31
N SER A 343 -11.46 19.86 -8.55
CA SER A 343 -10.36 19.42 -7.68
C SER A 343 -9.21 20.40 -7.73
N LEU A 344 -8.87 20.92 -8.92
CA LEU A 344 -7.84 21.95 -9.07
C LEU A 344 -8.19 23.20 -8.26
N LYS A 345 -9.45 23.66 -8.30
CA LYS A 345 -9.91 24.79 -7.48
C LYS A 345 -9.65 24.55 -5.98
N ALA A 346 -9.86 23.33 -5.49
CA ALA A 346 -9.57 22.95 -4.11
C ALA A 346 -8.07 22.93 -3.78
N VAL A 347 -7.18 22.66 -4.75
CA VAL A 347 -5.72 22.78 -4.58
C VAL A 347 -5.29 24.23 -4.31
N PHE A 348 -6.07 25.22 -4.76
CA PHE A 348 -5.82 26.64 -4.47
C PHE A 348 -6.53 27.15 -3.20
N ASP A 349 -7.14 26.28 -2.40
CA ASP A 349 -7.77 26.66 -1.14
C ASP A 349 -6.74 26.64 0.01
N GLU A 350 -6.35 27.83 0.48
CA GLU A 350 -5.30 28.02 1.48
C GLU A 350 -5.60 27.37 2.84
N LYS A 351 -6.87 27.06 3.13
CA LYS A 351 -7.24 26.42 4.41
C LYS A 351 -6.55 25.06 4.60
N TYR A 352 -6.16 24.39 3.51
CA TYR A 352 -5.47 23.10 3.54
C TYR A 352 -3.96 23.21 3.85
N TYR A 353 -3.43 24.43 3.98
CA TYR A 353 -1.99 24.68 4.15
C TYR A 353 -1.67 25.50 5.40
N ALA A 354 -2.63 25.64 6.32
CA ALA A 354 -2.47 26.41 7.55
C ALA A 354 -1.42 25.81 8.52
N ASP A 355 -1.09 24.51 8.36
CA ASP A 355 -0.05 23.82 9.13
C ASP A 355 1.37 24.01 8.55
N LEU A 356 1.49 24.57 7.35
CA LEU A 356 2.77 24.87 6.69
C LEU A 356 3.24 26.29 7.01
N GLN A 357 4.51 26.45 7.37
CA GLN A 357 5.07 27.76 7.72
C GLN A 357 5.03 28.74 6.54
N GLY A 358 5.25 28.25 5.32
CA GLY A 358 5.14 29.02 4.09
C GLY A 358 3.79 28.88 3.37
N GLY A 359 2.77 28.29 4.01
CA GLY A 359 1.42 28.16 3.47
C GLY A 359 1.37 27.53 2.07
N ILE A 360 0.55 28.12 1.19
CA ILE A 360 0.37 27.63 -0.18
C ILE A 360 1.67 27.65 -1.00
N LEU A 361 2.55 28.63 -0.80
CA LEU A 361 3.82 28.71 -1.54
C LEU A 361 4.76 27.55 -1.17
N GLU A 362 4.80 27.18 0.11
CA GLU A 362 5.53 26.00 0.54
C GLU A 362 4.94 24.70 -0.03
N SER A 363 3.61 24.57 -0.05
CA SER A 363 2.91 23.43 -0.65
C SER A 363 3.26 23.26 -2.14
N PHE A 364 3.16 24.34 -2.92
CA PHE A 364 3.46 24.31 -4.36
C PHE A 364 4.95 24.13 -4.64
N GLY A 365 5.82 24.75 -3.83
CA GLY A 365 7.26 24.51 -3.89
C GLY A 365 7.64 23.06 -3.63
N ARG A 366 6.92 22.35 -2.75
CA ARG A 366 7.07 20.91 -2.54
C ARG A 366 6.49 20.07 -3.68
N LEU A 367 5.31 20.44 -4.18
CA LEU A 367 4.58 19.73 -5.23
C LEU A 367 5.34 19.71 -6.56
N PHE A 368 5.86 20.86 -6.97
CA PHE A 368 6.56 21.06 -8.25
C PHE A 368 8.10 21.09 -8.10
N LYS A 369 8.62 20.61 -6.96
CA LYS A 369 10.06 20.49 -6.71
C LYS A 369 10.74 19.58 -7.74
N ASN A 370 10.06 18.52 -8.13
CA ASN A 370 10.52 17.51 -9.08
C ASN A 370 9.62 17.55 -10.34
N ASP A 371 9.91 16.69 -11.30
CA ASP A 371 9.17 16.59 -12.57
C ASP A 371 7.72 16.12 -12.35
N LEU A 372 6.83 17.07 -12.06
CA LEU A 372 5.41 16.84 -11.84
C LEU A 372 4.57 17.78 -12.70
N LYS A 373 3.51 17.23 -13.30
CA LYS A 373 2.53 17.99 -14.07
C LYS A 373 1.11 17.63 -13.70
N ILE A 374 0.22 18.63 -13.66
CA ILE A 374 -1.20 18.45 -13.40
C ILE A 374 -1.97 18.51 -14.72
N TYR A 375 -2.78 17.50 -15.00
CA TYR A 375 -3.70 17.42 -16.12
C TYR A 375 -5.12 17.68 -15.64
N VAL A 376 -5.77 18.68 -16.22
CA VAL A 376 -7.04 19.22 -15.75
C VAL A 376 -8.15 18.87 -16.73
N TYR A 377 -9.03 17.98 -16.29
CA TYR A 377 -10.23 17.62 -17.03
C TYR A 377 -11.32 18.68 -16.83
N PRO A 378 -11.95 19.17 -17.90
CA PRO A 378 -12.95 20.21 -17.80
C PRO A 378 -14.21 19.72 -17.08
N LEU A 379 -14.95 20.64 -16.48
CA LEU A 379 -16.20 20.35 -15.79
C LEU A 379 -17.27 21.37 -16.22
N PRO A 380 -18.52 20.96 -16.51
CA PRO A 380 -19.58 21.91 -16.86
C PRO A 380 -19.87 22.87 -15.72
N ASP A 381 -19.95 24.17 -16.02
CA ASP A 381 -20.42 25.17 -15.07
C ASP A 381 -21.88 24.87 -14.69
N PRO A 382 -22.23 24.76 -13.39
CA PRO A 382 -23.60 24.45 -12.99
C PRO A 382 -24.64 25.51 -13.38
N GLU A 383 -24.23 26.77 -13.55
CA GLU A 383 -25.13 27.88 -13.88
C GLU A 383 -25.23 28.11 -15.39
N THR A 384 -24.10 28.09 -16.11
CA THR A 384 -24.08 28.40 -17.55
C THR A 384 -24.07 27.16 -18.45
N GLY A 385 -23.62 26.01 -17.94
CA GLY A 385 -23.38 24.80 -18.71
C GLY A 385 -22.08 24.82 -19.54
N ASP A 386 -21.36 25.94 -19.56
CA ASP A 386 -20.10 26.07 -20.30
C ASP A 386 -18.97 25.29 -19.61
N PRO A 387 -18.03 24.69 -20.36
CA PRO A 387 -16.93 23.96 -19.75
C PRO A 387 -15.95 24.90 -19.02
N VAL A 388 -15.79 24.68 -17.72
CA VAL A 388 -14.71 25.27 -16.93
C VAL A 388 -13.44 24.46 -17.19
N THR A 389 -12.49 25.06 -17.89
CA THR A 389 -11.20 24.49 -18.28
C THR A 389 -10.09 25.02 -17.37
N ALA A 390 -8.87 24.49 -17.48
CA ALA A 390 -7.69 25.08 -16.83
C ALA A 390 -7.52 26.57 -17.17
N LYS A 391 -7.83 26.98 -18.41
CA LYS A 391 -7.65 28.38 -18.86
C LYS A 391 -8.73 29.32 -18.30
N THR A 392 -9.93 28.80 -18.04
CA THR A 392 -11.09 29.62 -17.60
C THR A 392 -11.38 29.53 -16.10
N LEU A 393 -10.76 28.59 -15.39
CA LEU A 393 -10.93 28.42 -13.95
C LEU A 393 -10.51 29.67 -13.17
N GLN A 394 -11.40 30.12 -12.27
CA GLN A 394 -11.17 31.27 -11.41
C GLN A 394 -10.68 30.84 -10.02
N VAL A 395 -9.49 31.31 -9.65
CA VAL A 395 -8.92 31.23 -8.29
C VAL A 395 -9.17 32.52 -7.51
N ALA A 396 -8.88 32.53 -6.20
CA ALA A 396 -8.97 33.74 -5.39
C ALA A 396 -8.08 34.88 -5.98
N PRO A 397 -8.52 36.16 -5.95
CA PRO A 397 -7.85 37.25 -6.66
C PRO A 397 -6.35 37.39 -6.34
N HIS A 398 -5.95 37.16 -5.09
CA HIS A 398 -4.54 37.24 -4.66
C HIS A 398 -3.68 36.06 -5.13
N LEU A 399 -4.30 34.95 -5.53
CA LEU A 399 -3.61 33.76 -6.07
C LEU A 399 -3.51 33.77 -7.61
N ARG A 400 -4.14 34.74 -8.29
CA ARG A 400 -4.21 34.79 -9.76
C ARG A 400 -2.83 34.74 -10.43
N HIS A 401 -1.85 35.44 -9.88
CA HIS A 401 -0.50 35.48 -10.45
C HIS A 401 0.27 34.18 -10.24
N LEU A 402 0.06 33.50 -9.11
CA LEU A 402 0.60 32.15 -8.89
C LEU A 402 0.00 31.16 -9.89
N TYR A 403 -1.32 31.22 -10.09
CA TYR A 403 -2.00 30.35 -11.06
C TYR A 403 -1.53 30.59 -12.50
N ALA A 404 -1.44 31.86 -12.90
CA ALA A 404 -0.92 32.24 -14.22
C ALA A 404 0.51 31.72 -14.43
N TYR A 405 1.39 31.90 -13.44
CA TYR A 405 2.75 31.36 -13.50
C TYR A 405 2.76 29.85 -13.73
N LEU A 406 1.90 29.08 -13.05
CA LEU A 406 1.87 27.63 -13.19
C LEU A 406 1.33 27.16 -14.55
N LEU A 407 0.38 27.90 -15.12
CA LEU A 407 -0.12 27.65 -16.47
C LEU A 407 0.93 28.01 -17.54
N GLU A 408 1.55 29.18 -17.42
CA GLU A 408 2.54 29.69 -18.39
C GLU A 408 3.83 28.86 -18.42
N ASN A 409 4.14 28.17 -17.32
CA ASN A 409 5.32 27.29 -17.20
C ASN A 409 4.97 25.80 -17.34
N ASP A 410 3.80 25.46 -17.90
CA ASP A 410 3.37 24.09 -18.19
C ASP A 410 3.30 23.13 -16.98
N PHE A 411 3.22 23.65 -15.75
CA PHE A 411 2.98 22.84 -14.56
C PHE A 411 1.54 22.34 -14.47
N ILE A 412 0.62 23.11 -15.06
CA ILE A 412 -0.80 22.81 -15.14
C ILE A 412 -1.21 22.87 -16.60
N GLU A 413 -1.86 21.81 -17.09
CA GLU A 413 -2.34 21.74 -18.45
C GLU A 413 -3.79 21.26 -18.50
N GLY A 414 -4.61 21.93 -19.32
CA GLY A 414 -5.98 21.50 -19.59
C GLY A 414 -6.03 20.37 -20.61
N LEU A 415 -6.90 19.40 -20.39
CA LEU A 415 -7.19 18.34 -21.35
C LEU A 415 -8.23 18.85 -22.37
N GLU A 416 -7.87 18.82 -23.66
CA GLU A 416 -8.70 19.34 -24.75
C GLU A 416 -9.37 18.22 -25.57
N GLU A 417 -8.75 17.05 -25.66
CA GLU A 417 -9.25 15.86 -26.38
C GLU A 417 -10.13 14.98 -25.47
N VAL A 418 -11.28 15.50 -25.04
CA VAL A 418 -12.22 14.82 -24.12
C VAL A 418 -13.59 14.60 -24.76
N ASP A 419 -14.32 13.57 -24.36
CA ASP A 419 -15.68 13.29 -24.83
C ASP A 419 -16.71 14.23 -24.14
N PRO A 420 -17.36 15.15 -24.86
CA PRO A 420 -18.36 16.03 -24.27
C PRO A 420 -19.53 15.29 -23.60
N ALA A 421 -19.87 14.08 -24.07
CA ALA A 421 -20.93 13.26 -23.48
C ALA A 421 -20.55 12.72 -22.08
N CYS A 422 -19.25 12.66 -21.78
CA CYS A 422 -18.74 12.23 -20.49
C CYS A 422 -18.68 13.36 -19.45
N LEU A 423 -18.67 14.63 -19.86
CA LEU A 423 -18.49 15.77 -18.96
C LEU A 423 -19.60 15.90 -17.91
N SER A 424 -20.83 15.52 -18.25
CA SER A 424 -21.99 15.61 -17.35
C SER A 424 -22.20 14.39 -16.46
N ILE A 425 -21.40 13.33 -16.61
CA ILE A 425 -21.59 12.10 -15.83
C ILE A 425 -21.16 12.32 -14.38
N SER A 426 -22.10 12.13 -13.47
CA SER A 426 -21.89 12.18 -12.02
C SER A 426 -21.90 10.78 -11.42
N GLY A 427 -20.81 10.37 -10.75
CA GLY A 427 -20.76 9.10 -10.04
C GLY A 427 -21.84 8.95 -8.96
N ARG A 428 -22.29 10.07 -8.37
CA ARG A 428 -23.41 10.08 -7.42
C ARG A 428 -24.73 9.68 -8.08
N GLU A 429 -25.02 10.24 -9.25
CA GLU A 429 -26.26 9.95 -9.99
C GLU A 429 -26.25 8.50 -10.47
N VAL A 430 -25.10 8.00 -10.94
CA VAL A 430 -24.92 6.58 -11.30
C VAL A 430 -25.29 5.67 -10.14
N LEU A 431 -24.79 5.96 -8.94
CA LEU A 431 -25.08 5.19 -7.74
C LEU A 431 -26.57 5.25 -7.32
N GLU A 432 -27.20 6.42 -7.45
CA GLU A 432 -28.62 6.60 -7.20
C GLU A 432 -29.47 5.77 -8.21
N CYS A 433 -29.11 5.77 -9.49
CA CYS A 433 -29.75 4.94 -10.51
C CYS A 433 -29.58 3.44 -10.23
N ILE A 434 -28.39 2.97 -9.85
CA ILE A 434 -28.13 1.56 -9.52
C ILE A 434 -29.05 1.09 -8.38
N ARG A 435 -29.12 1.87 -7.30
CA ARG A 435 -29.95 1.56 -6.12
C ARG A 435 -31.44 1.70 -6.39
N GLY A 436 -31.82 2.57 -7.32
CA GLY A 436 -33.19 2.78 -7.77
C GLY A 436 -33.67 1.75 -8.80
N GLY A 437 -32.78 0.94 -9.38
CA GLY A 437 -33.11 -0.03 -10.42
C GLY A 437 -33.34 0.59 -11.81
N ASP A 438 -32.81 1.80 -12.07
CA ASP A 438 -32.93 2.47 -13.36
C ASP A 438 -31.83 2.01 -14.33
N PRO A 439 -32.14 1.30 -15.43
CA PRO A 439 -31.13 0.75 -16.35
C PRO A 439 -30.32 1.82 -17.10
N ALA A 440 -30.65 3.12 -16.97
CA ALA A 440 -29.88 4.20 -17.57
C ALA A 440 -28.40 4.20 -17.14
N TRP A 441 -28.09 3.72 -15.93
CA TRP A 441 -26.71 3.68 -15.41
C TRP A 441 -25.78 2.80 -16.26
N GLU A 442 -26.30 1.76 -16.92
CA GLU A 442 -25.49 0.84 -17.74
C GLU A 442 -24.79 1.56 -18.90
N ARG A 443 -25.37 2.66 -19.39
CA ARG A 443 -24.81 3.43 -20.51
C ARG A 443 -23.66 4.35 -20.10
N ILE A 444 -23.55 4.68 -18.82
CA ILE A 444 -22.62 5.70 -18.28
C ILE A 444 -21.48 5.09 -17.46
N VAL A 445 -21.44 3.77 -17.33
CA VAL A 445 -20.29 3.01 -16.81
C VAL A 445 -19.64 2.16 -17.92
N PRO A 446 -18.38 1.74 -17.78
CA PRO A 446 -17.77 0.79 -18.71
C PRO A 446 -18.52 -0.54 -18.75
N GLU A 447 -18.62 -1.16 -19.93
CA GLU A 447 -19.34 -2.43 -20.11
C GLU A 447 -18.86 -3.57 -19.18
N PRO A 448 -17.54 -3.80 -18.98
CA PRO A 448 -17.07 -4.80 -18.02
C PRO A 448 -17.52 -4.52 -16.58
N VAL A 449 -17.60 -3.24 -16.20
CA VAL A 449 -18.07 -2.81 -14.87
C VAL A 449 -19.57 -3.04 -14.75
N ALA A 450 -20.36 -2.74 -15.77
CA ALA A 450 -21.80 -3.03 -15.78
C ALA A 450 -22.09 -4.53 -15.64
N ALA A 451 -21.34 -5.38 -16.34
CA ALA A 451 -21.46 -6.83 -16.22
C ALA A 451 -21.17 -7.29 -14.78
N LEU A 452 -20.08 -6.82 -14.18
CA LEU A 452 -19.70 -7.17 -12.80
C LEU A 452 -20.75 -6.73 -11.78
N ILE A 453 -21.25 -5.49 -11.89
CA ILE A 453 -22.27 -4.95 -10.97
C ILE A 453 -23.54 -5.81 -11.01
N LYS A 454 -23.97 -6.22 -12.21
CA LYS A 454 -25.15 -7.08 -12.39
C LYS A 454 -24.91 -8.50 -11.87
N GLU A 455 -23.75 -9.09 -12.18
CA GLU A 455 -23.39 -10.46 -11.78
C GLU A 455 -23.34 -10.62 -10.26
N ARG A 456 -22.74 -9.64 -9.56
CA ARG A 456 -22.47 -9.74 -8.13
C ARG A 456 -23.41 -8.90 -7.25
N GLY A 457 -24.33 -8.15 -7.84
CA GLY A 457 -25.25 -7.28 -7.09
C GLY A 457 -24.53 -6.14 -6.36
N LEU A 458 -23.46 -5.60 -6.95
CA LEU A 458 -22.62 -4.58 -6.29
C LEU A 458 -23.37 -3.25 -6.11
N PHE A 459 -22.92 -2.44 -5.15
CA PHE A 459 -23.44 -1.10 -4.87
C PHE A 459 -24.93 -1.05 -4.51
N GLY A 460 -25.50 -2.19 -4.10
CA GLY A 460 -26.90 -2.35 -3.77
C GLY A 460 -27.81 -2.59 -4.98
N HIS A 461 -27.25 -3.00 -6.13
CA HIS A 461 -28.04 -3.43 -7.29
C HIS A 461 -28.95 -4.62 -6.90
N ARG A 462 -30.25 -4.46 -7.17
CA ARG A 462 -31.25 -5.50 -7.03
C ARG A 462 -31.76 -5.76 -8.45
N GLY A 463 -31.49 -6.98 -8.94
CA GLY A 463 -31.60 -7.35 -10.36
C GLY A 463 -32.95 -7.10 -11.03
#